data_AF-A0A1L3GH61-F1
#
_entry.id   AF-A0A1L3GH61-F1
#
_cell.length_a   1.000
_cell.length_b   1.000
_cell.length_c   1.000
_cell.angle_alpha   90.00
_cell.angle_beta   90.00
_cell.angle_gamma   90.00
#
_symmetry.space_group_name_H-M   'P 1'
#
loop_
_entity.id
_entity.type
_entity.pdbx_description
1 polymer ?
#
loop_
_entity_poly.entity_id
_entity_poly.type
_entity_poly.pdbx_seq_one_letter_code
_entity_poly.pdbx_strand_id
1 'polypeptide(L)'
;MIKYLVVILEPAAASFCYYDVKPVPSSGLMPLELLRRVVDHAIRNGLHINFVHGDSPLPEEYVRLVESADHISIMPPGQNPCAGGTVLVIDDHRLEDAPALAENPCANIILRVGRDRLRQLSGMVRQLMGKFGRLNIILKDLAQFEEPELQICREQMVVIGKRVAAEYRKGNFIEISTLTDRIFLTNMNNCGAGVEHLTVAPDGRYYLCPAFYHEGPEHSLGAFGETPRLENSRLLELDYAPICRNCDAYHCKRCIYLNRKLTGEVNTPSRQQCRIAHLERDQSRQLLAALPSAIDGSEKIVPIPELDYSDPFEMLTRRDIDGGAKDRHFASLLSRPLEAVPASQLLLQIYQLDPGLLAKLKQMTPFALDLKPKK
;
A
#
# COMPACT_ATOMS: atom_id res chain seq x y z
N MET A 1 8.64 12.46 6.31
CA MET A 1 9.86 13.00 5.67
C MET A 1 10.26 12.00 4.61
N ILE A 2 10.53 12.46 3.39
CA ILE A 2 10.94 11.57 2.30
C ILE A 2 12.29 10.94 2.64
N LYS A 3 12.36 9.62 2.51
CA LYS A 3 13.51 8.74 2.82
C LYS A 3 14.16 8.18 1.55
N TYR A 4 13.38 7.99 0.49
CA TYR A 4 13.88 7.43 -0.77
C TYR A 4 13.13 7.95 -1.99
N LEU A 5 13.73 7.77 -3.17
CA LEU A 5 13.12 8.06 -4.46
C LEU A 5 12.87 6.76 -5.22
N VAL A 6 11.74 6.69 -5.91
CA VAL A 6 11.48 5.66 -6.93
C VAL A 6 11.74 6.31 -8.29
N VAL A 7 12.74 5.85 -9.02
CA VAL A 7 13.18 6.47 -10.27
C VAL A 7 12.82 5.54 -11.43
N ILE A 8 11.90 5.98 -12.28
CA ILE A 8 11.50 5.23 -13.48
C ILE A 8 12.52 5.53 -14.58
N LEU A 9 13.23 4.52 -15.05
CA LEU A 9 14.30 4.69 -16.05
C LEU A 9 13.79 4.79 -17.47
N GLU A 10 12.61 4.24 -17.78
CA GLU A 10 11.96 4.40 -19.08
C GLU A 10 10.43 4.35 -18.95
N PRO A 11 9.68 4.97 -19.87
CA PRO A 11 8.22 4.99 -19.79
C PRO A 11 7.57 3.60 -19.83
N ALA A 12 8.26 2.61 -20.41
CA ALA A 12 7.83 1.22 -20.46
C ALA A 12 8.35 0.37 -19.29
N ALA A 13 8.89 0.98 -18.23
CA ALA A 13 9.49 0.26 -17.11
C ALA A 13 8.53 -0.72 -16.44
N ALA A 14 9.06 -1.81 -15.88
CA ALA A 14 8.29 -2.87 -15.28
C ALA A 14 7.32 -2.33 -14.22
N SER A 15 6.04 -2.68 -14.33
CA SER A 15 5.13 -2.46 -13.22
C SER A 15 5.40 -3.50 -12.15
N PHE A 16 5.67 -3.05 -10.93
CA PHE A 16 5.95 -3.93 -9.78
C PHE A 16 4.82 -3.91 -8.74
N CYS A 17 3.70 -3.24 -9.04
CA CYS A 17 2.60 -3.01 -8.11
C CYS A 17 1.24 -3.15 -8.82
N TYR A 18 0.18 -2.54 -8.28
CA TYR A 18 -1.21 -2.67 -8.74
C TYR A 18 -1.54 -1.92 -10.04
N TYR A 19 -0.62 -1.09 -10.56
CA TYR A 19 -0.83 -0.34 -11.80
C TYR A 19 -0.38 -1.15 -13.01
N ASP A 20 -0.84 -0.80 -14.20
CA ASP A 20 -0.28 -1.30 -15.45
C ASP A 20 0.42 -0.18 -16.21
N VAL A 21 1.39 -0.58 -17.02
CA VAL A 21 2.14 0.35 -17.88
C VAL A 21 1.23 0.70 -19.05
N LYS A 22 0.74 1.94 -19.10
CA LYS A 22 0.01 2.44 -20.27
C LYS A 22 0.98 2.65 -21.44
N PRO A 23 0.58 2.40 -22.69
CA PRO A 23 1.40 2.72 -23.86
C PRO A 23 1.75 4.21 -23.86
N VAL A 24 3.05 4.53 -23.88
CA VAL A 24 3.52 5.92 -23.86
C VAL A 24 4.12 6.24 -25.25
N PRO A 25 3.84 7.41 -25.85
CA PRO A 25 4.39 7.77 -27.17
C PRO A 25 5.91 7.92 -27.20
N SER A 26 6.51 8.17 -26.04
CA SER A 26 7.95 8.34 -25.85
C SER A 26 8.58 7.00 -25.52
N SER A 27 9.43 6.48 -26.42
CA SER A 27 10.09 5.17 -26.30
C SER A 27 11.56 5.26 -25.87
N GLY A 28 11.94 6.29 -25.09
CA GLY A 28 13.32 6.52 -24.68
C GLY A 28 13.56 6.35 -23.18
N LEU A 29 14.80 6.01 -22.82
CA LEU A 29 15.30 6.14 -21.46
C LEU A 29 15.12 7.58 -20.94
N MET A 30 15.01 7.73 -19.62
CA MET A 30 15.15 9.00 -18.91
C MET A 30 16.42 9.71 -19.42
N PRO A 31 16.36 11.00 -19.78
CA PRO A 31 17.54 11.72 -20.24
C PRO A 31 18.70 11.57 -19.25
N LEU A 32 19.89 11.19 -19.73
CA LEU A 32 21.05 10.90 -18.88
C LEU A 32 21.40 12.06 -17.93
N GLU A 33 21.30 13.31 -18.39
CA GLU A 33 21.52 14.49 -17.57
C GLU A 33 20.45 14.70 -16.50
N LEU A 34 19.20 14.29 -16.76
CA LEU A 34 18.16 14.27 -15.73
C LEU A 34 18.48 13.20 -14.70
N LEU A 35 18.82 11.97 -15.12
CA LEU A 35 19.20 10.89 -14.22
C LEU A 35 20.38 11.30 -13.33
N ARG A 36 21.39 11.95 -13.89
CA ARG A 36 22.55 12.46 -13.15
C ARG A 36 22.13 13.42 -12.06
N ARG A 37 21.29 14.41 -12.40
CA ARG A 37 20.75 15.36 -11.41
C ARG A 37 19.92 14.67 -10.32
N VAL A 38 19.17 13.62 -10.65
CA VAL A 38 18.39 12.83 -9.68
C VAL A 38 19.30 12.08 -8.72
N VAL A 39 20.31 11.39 -9.23
CA VAL A 39 21.31 10.68 -8.43
C VAL A 39 22.07 11.64 -7.52
N ASP A 40 22.58 12.75 -8.06
CA ASP A 40 23.28 13.77 -7.29
C ASP A 40 22.40 14.40 -6.20
N HIS A 41 21.11 14.57 -6.48
CA HIS A 41 20.15 15.06 -5.49
C HIS A 41 19.94 14.04 -4.37
N ALA A 42 19.75 12.76 -4.71
CA ALA A 42 19.55 11.70 -3.74
C ALA A 42 20.77 11.55 -2.81
N ILE A 43 21.97 11.50 -3.37
CA ILE A 43 23.23 11.41 -2.60
C ILE A 43 23.38 12.61 -1.65
N ARG A 44 23.19 13.85 -2.15
CA ARG A 44 23.33 15.06 -1.33
C ARG A 44 22.34 15.16 -0.17
N ASN A 45 21.16 14.54 -0.32
CA ASN A 45 20.12 14.57 0.70
C ASN A 45 20.01 13.26 1.49
N GLY A 46 20.92 12.30 1.28
CA GLY A 46 20.90 11.01 1.97
C GLY A 46 19.65 10.17 1.68
N LEU A 47 19.10 10.28 0.47
CA LEU A 47 17.93 9.51 0.03
C LEU A 47 18.38 8.21 -0.65
N HIS A 48 17.78 7.08 -0.27
CA HIS A 48 17.97 5.83 -1.03
C HIS A 48 17.27 5.92 -2.40
N ILE A 49 17.67 5.06 -3.34
CA ILE A 49 17.08 5.03 -4.69
C ILE A 49 16.59 3.64 -5.05
N ASN A 50 15.34 3.56 -5.51
CA ASN A 50 14.78 2.38 -6.15
C ASN A 50 14.64 2.66 -7.64
N PHE A 51 15.52 2.07 -8.46
CA PHE A 51 15.44 2.18 -9.91
C PHE A 51 14.46 1.16 -10.47
N VAL A 52 13.57 1.62 -11.35
CA VAL A 52 12.62 0.76 -12.06
C VAL A 52 13.06 0.65 -13.51
N HIS A 53 13.50 -0.55 -13.88
CA HIS A 53 13.99 -0.91 -15.20
C HIS A 53 12.83 -1.42 -16.06
N GLY A 54 12.85 -1.18 -17.37
CA GLY A 54 11.99 -1.93 -18.30
C GLY A 54 12.78 -3.05 -18.97
N ASP A 55 12.31 -3.53 -20.13
CA ASP A 55 12.92 -4.68 -20.81
C ASP A 55 14.21 -4.33 -21.56
N SER A 56 14.47 -3.04 -21.84
CA SER A 56 15.65 -2.60 -22.57
C SER A 56 16.91 -2.65 -21.70
N PRO A 57 18.03 -3.23 -22.17
CA PRO A 57 19.29 -3.18 -21.44
C PRO A 57 19.81 -1.73 -21.35
N LEU A 58 20.34 -1.37 -20.18
CA LEU A 58 20.91 -0.04 -19.97
C LEU A 58 22.27 0.12 -20.69
N PRO A 59 22.50 1.23 -21.41
CA PRO A 59 23.83 1.57 -21.90
C PRO A 59 24.82 1.75 -20.75
N GLU A 60 26.12 1.51 -21.01
CA GLU A 60 27.16 1.52 -19.96
C GLU A 60 27.21 2.81 -19.14
N GLU A 61 26.94 3.97 -19.76
CA GLU A 61 26.91 5.25 -19.05
C GLU A 61 25.80 5.33 -18.01
N TYR A 62 24.65 4.71 -18.28
CA TYR A 62 23.54 4.61 -17.34
C TYR A 62 23.89 3.64 -16.21
N VAL A 63 24.48 2.49 -16.54
CA VAL A 63 24.94 1.50 -15.55
C VAL A 63 25.92 2.14 -14.56
N ARG A 64 26.97 2.81 -15.07
CA ARG A 64 27.96 3.51 -14.23
C ARG A 64 27.31 4.53 -13.29
N LEU A 65 26.28 5.22 -13.75
CA LEU A 65 25.59 6.24 -12.95
C LEU A 65 24.67 5.62 -11.90
N VAL A 66 23.91 4.57 -12.24
CA VAL A 66 23.09 3.81 -11.31
C VAL A 66 23.95 3.19 -10.20
N GLU A 67 25.08 2.59 -10.57
CA GLU A 67 26.03 1.96 -9.63
C GLU A 67 26.81 2.96 -8.77
N SER A 68 26.74 4.26 -9.07
CA SER A 68 27.38 5.31 -8.26
C SER A 68 26.64 5.63 -6.96
N ALA A 69 25.42 5.11 -6.77
CA ALA A 69 24.61 5.30 -5.58
C ALA A 69 24.20 3.96 -4.94
N ASP A 70 23.99 3.95 -3.63
CA ASP A 70 23.31 2.85 -2.95
C ASP A 70 21.85 2.75 -3.44
N HIS A 71 21.49 1.59 -3.99
CA HIS A 71 20.23 1.44 -4.69
C HIS A 71 19.68 0.02 -4.67
N ILE A 72 18.36 -0.06 -4.93
CA ILE A 72 17.66 -1.28 -5.29
C ILE A 72 17.23 -1.18 -6.76
N SER A 73 17.48 -2.22 -7.54
CA SER A 73 17.02 -2.34 -8.91
C SER A 73 15.80 -3.27 -8.98
N ILE A 74 14.67 -2.72 -9.38
CA ILE A 74 13.42 -3.44 -9.66
C ILE A 74 13.38 -3.70 -11.16
N MET A 75 13.48 -4.96 -11.57
CA MET A 75 13.72 -5.33 -12.97
C MET A 75 12.86 -6.52 -13.43
N PRO A 76 12.50 -6.57 -14.73
CA PRO A 76 11.92 -7.77 -15.32
C PRO A 76 12.95 -8.92 -15.42
N PRO A 77 12.52 -10.18 -15.65
CA PRO A 77 13.45 -11.28 -15.86
C PRO A 77 14.21 -11.12 -17.17
N GLY A 78 15.41 -11.72 -17.22
CA GLY A 78 16.27 -11.72 -18.42
C GLY A 78 17.29 -10.58 -18.48
N GLN A 79 17.31 -9.69 -17.50
CA GLN A 79 18.32 -8.64 -17.38
C GLN A 79 19.44 -9.03 -16.41
N ASN A 80 20.64 -8.50 -16.68
CA ASN A 80 21.76 -8.64 -15.75
C ASN A 80 21.56 -7.67 -14.57
N PRO A 81 21.59 -8.17 -13.32
CA PRO A 81 21.46 -7.29 -12.18
C PRO A 81 22.64 -6.33 -12.08
N CYS A 82 22.37 -5.08 -11.71
CA CYS A 82 23.41 -4.16 -11.25
C CYS A 82 23.98 -4.65 -9.90
N ALA A 83 25.14 -4.16 -9.49
CA ALA A 83 25.80 -4.58 -8.24
C ALA A 83 25.00 -4.34 -6.94
N GLY A 84 23.88 -3.59 -7.00
CA GLY A 84 22.99 -3.30 -5.87
C GLY A 84 21.99 -4.43 -5.53
N GLY A 85 21.08 -4.13 -4.60
CA GLY A 85 19.98 -5.05 -4.27
C GLY A 85 19.05 -5.23 -5.47
N THR A 86 18.59 -6.45 -5.72
CA THR A 86 17.72 -6.75 -6.88
C THR A 86 16.37 -7.29 -6.45
N VAL A 87 15.30 -6.77 -7.07
CA VAL A 87 13.94 -7.30 -6.97
C VAL A 87 13.46 -7.68 -8.36
N LEU A 88 13.16 -8.96 -8.56
CA LEU A 88 12.70 -9.48 -9.84
C LEU A 88 11.17 -9.40 -9.94
N VAL A 89 10.66 -8.83 -11.03
CA VAL A 89 9.22 -8.70 -11.28
C VAL A 89 8.80 -9.70 -12.35
N ILE A 90 7.99 -10.68 -11.96
CA ILE A 90 7.47 -11.71 -12.86
C ILE A 90 5.98 -11.50 -13.00
N ASP A 91 5.56 -11.09 -14.20
CA ASP A 91 4.15 -11.16 -14.57
C ASP A 91 3.75 -12.61 -14.87
N ASP A 92 2.52 -12.94 -14.54
CA ASP A 92 1.93 -14.27 -14.72
C ASP A 92 2.06 -14.86 -16.14
N HIS A 93 2.17 -14.06 -17.20
CA HIS A 93 2.40 -14.55 -18.57
C HIS A 93 3.86 -14.87 -18.87
N ARG A 94 4.77 -14.32 -18.07
CA ARG A 94 6.22 -14.54 -18.18
C ARG A 94 6.73 -15.57 -17.18
N LEU A 95 5.82 -16.34 -16.56
CA LEU A 95 6.22 -17.40 -15.64
C LEU A 95 7.01 -18.51 -16.35
N GLU A 96 6.84 -18.66 -17.66
CA GLU A 96 7.66 -19.56 -18.49
C GLU A 96 9.12 -19.08 -18.64
N ASP A 97 9.42 -17.83 -18.31
CA ASP A 97 10.80 -17.32 -18.17
C ASP A 97 11.40 -17.74 -16.81
N ALA A 98 10.56 -18.11 -15.83
CA ALA A 98 11.00 -18.46 -14.49
C ALA A 98 11.87 -19.74 -14.37
N PRO A 99 11.75 -20.80 -15.20
CA PRO A 99 12.69 -21.92 -15.22
C PRO A 99 14.14 -21.49 -15.44
N ALA A 100 14.40 -20.40 -16.19
CA ALA A 100 15.74 -19.86 -16.38
C ALA A 100 16.30 -19.16 -15.12
N LEU A 101 15.46 -18.85 -14.14
CA LEU A 101 15.93 -18.35 -12.84
C LEU A 101 16.63 -19.47 -12.09
N ALA A 102 17.91 -19.26 -11.79
CA ALA A 102 18.67 -20.13 -10.92
C ALA A 102 18.01 -20.24 -9.53
N GLU A 103 18.24 -21.35 -8.84
CA GLU A 103 17.89 -21.46 -7.43
C GLU A 103 18.62 -20.37 -6.65
N ASN A 104 17.86 -19.52 -5.98
CA ASN A 104 18.38 -18.42 -5.19
C ASN A 104 17.47 -18.21 -3.97
N PRO A 105 17.77 -18.88 -2.85
CA PRO A 105 16.97 -18.80 -1.63
C PRO A 105 17.07 -17.43 -0.93
N CYS A 106 17.85 -16.49 -1.48
CA CYS A 106 17.94 -15.11 -0.98
C CYS A 106 17.27 -14.10 -1.91
N ALA A 107 16.73 -14.52 -3.06
CA ALA A 107 16.10 -13.61 -4.01
C ALA A 107 14.79 -13.04 -3.47
N ASN A 108 14.51 -11.79 -3.85
CA ASN A 108 13.24 -11.11 -3.63
C ASN A 108 12.50 -11.02 -4.96
N ILE A 109 11.34 -11.67 -5.04
CA ILE A 109 10.53 -11.76 -6.26
C ILE A 109 9.18 -11.07 -6.01
N ILE A 110 8.69 -10.37 -7.01
CA ILE A 110 7.32 -9.87 -7.11
C ILE A 110 6.61 -10.69 -8.19
N LEU A 111 5.61 -11.47 -7.81
CA LEU A 111 4.73 -12.18 -8.75
C LEU A 111 3.44 -11.39 -8.94
N ARG A 112 3.18 -10.94 -10.18
CA ARG A 112 1.97 -10.20 -10.54
C ARG A 112 0.98 -11.12 -11.25
N VAL A 113 -0.22 -11.29 -10.68
CA VAL A 113 -1.22 -12.26 -11.16
C VAL A 113 -2.50 -11.55 -11.58
N GLY A 114 -2.90 -11.77 -12.84
CA GLY A 114 -4.16 -11.28 -13.40
C GLY A 114 -5.38 -12.02 -12.85
N ARG A 115 -6.54 -11.38 -12.91
CA ARG A 115 -7.83 -12.00 -12.54
C ARG A 115 -8.05 -13.34 -13.24
N ASP A 116 -7.76 -13.41 -14.54
CA ASP A 116 -7.98 -14.61 -15.36
C ASP A 116 -7.12 -15.80 -14.94
N ARG A 117 -6.00 -15.54 -14.24
CA ARG A 117 -5.07 -16.58 -13.78
C ARG A 117 -5.07 -16.82 -12.27
N LEU A 118 -6.04 -16.26 -11.58
CA LEU A 118 -6.16 -16.37 -10.13
C LEU A 118 -6.25 -17.84 -9.68
N ARG A 119 -6.95 -18.70 -10.44
CA ARG A 119 -7.09 -20.14 -10.16
C ARG A 119 -5.77 -20.93 -10.25
N GLN A 120 -4.76 -20.42 -10.96
CA GLN A 120 -3.45 -21.07 -11.04
C GLN A 120 -2.44 -20.52 -10.01
N LEU A 121 -2.82 -19.55 -9.17
CA LEU A 121 -1.91 -18.88 -8.23
C LEU A 121 -1.05 -19.84 -7.41
N SER A 122 -1.66 -20.85 -6.77
CA SER A 122 -0.91 -21.84 -5.98
C SER A 122 0.03 -22.71 -6.84
N GLY A 123 -0.34 -22.97 -8.09
CA GLY A 123 0.49 -23.65 -9.07
C GLY A 123 1.70 -22.81 -9.48
N MET A 124 1.52 -21.50 -9.65
CA MET A 124 2.59 -20.55 -9.97
C MET A 124 3.57 -20.40 -8.81
N VAL A 125 3.07 -20.21 -7.59
CA VAL A 125 3.90 -20.17 -6.38
C VAL A 125 4.72 -21.45 -6.24
N ARG A 126 4.11 -22.62 -6.51
CA ARG A 126 4.82 -23.90 -6.50
C ARG A 126 5.99 -23.94 -7.49
N GLN A 127 5.84 -23.38 -8.69
CA GLN A 127 6.91 -23.35 -9.69
C GLN A 127 8.09 -22.45 -9.27
N LEU A 128 7.85 -21.46 -8.43
CA LEU A 128 8.87 -20.55 -7.90
C LEU A 128 9.52 -21.03 -6.59
N MET A 129 9.03 -22.12 -5.99
CA MET A 129 9.62 -22.66 -4.76
C MET A 129 11.11 -22.99 -4.96
N GLY A 130 11.95 -22.62 -3.98
CA GLY A 130 13.41 -22.76 -4.05
C GLY A 130 14.13 -21.64 -4.81
N LYS A 131 13.39 -20.75 -5.48
CA LYS A 131 13.95 -19.64 -6.27
C LYS A 131 13.89 -18.29 -5.57
N PHE A 132 13.39 -18.25 -4.33
CA PHE A 132 13.27 -17.02 -3.56
C PHE A 132 13.43 -17.29 -2.07
N GLY A 133 13.89 -16.26 -1.35
CA GLY A 133 13.70 -16.13 0.10
C GLY A 133 12.42 -15.38 0.42
N ARG A 134 12.09 -14.37 -0.40
CA ARG A 134 10.86 -13.58 -0.28
C ARG A 134 10.09 -13.51 -1.60
N LEU A 135 8.79 -13.80 -1.54
CA LEU A 135 7.85 -13.65 -2.64
C LEU A 135 6.74 -12.65 -2.25
N ASN A 136 6.69 -11.52 -2.95
CA ASN A 136 5.57 -10.60 -2.87
C ASN A 136 4.55 -10.96 -3.95
N ILE A 137 3.30 -11.16 -3.57
CA ILE A 137 2.22 -11.47 -4.51
C ILE A 137 1.38 -10.22 -4.70
N ILE A 138 1.22 -9.81 -5.95
CA ILE A 138 0.37 -8.68 -6.34
C ILE A 138 -0.77 -9.19 -7.22
N LEU A 139 -2.00 -9.04 -6.74
CA LEU A 139 -3.19 -9.36 -7.51
C LEU A 139 -3.56 -8.14 -8.37
N LYS A 140 -3.40 -8.28 -9.69
CA LYS A 140 -3.83 -7.28 -10.67
C LYS A 140 -5.36 -7.22 -10.71
N ASP A 141 -5.90 -6.17 -11.32
CA ASP A 141 -7.34 -6.01 -11.53
C ASP A 141 -8.18 -5.99 -10.25
N LEU A 142 -7.57 -5.67 -9.10
CA LEU A 142 -8.24 -5.67 -7.79
C LEU A 142 -9.52 -4.82 -7.78
N ALA A 143 -9.59 -3.79 -8.62
CA ALA A 143 -10.78 -2.97 -8.85
C ALA A 143 -12.03 -3.75 -9.30
N GLN A 144 -11.83 -4.90 -9.95
CA GLN A 144 -12.88 -5.74 -10.53
C GLN A 144 -13.26 -6.94 -9.66
N PHE A 145 -12.64 -7.09 -8.48
CA PHE A 145 -12.82 -8.27 -7.65
C PHE A 145 -14.15 -8.22 -6.92
N GLU A 146 -14.93 -9.28 -7.07
CA GLU A 146 -16.17 -9.52 -6.36
C GLU A 146 -16.07 -10.84 -5.56
N GLU A 147 -17.18 -11.30 -4.97
CA GLU A 147 -17.20 -12.55 -4.17
C GLU A 147 -16.58 -13.77 -4.87
N PRO A 148 -16.82 -14.04 -6.16
CA PRO A 148 -16.24 -15.21 -6.82
C PRO A 148 -14.72 -15.17 -6.84
N GLU A 149 -14.11 -14.02 -7.14
CA GLU A 149 -12.66 -13.85 -7.13
C GLU A 149 -12.08 -13.97 -5.72
N LEU A 150 -12.76 -13.42 -4.71
CA LEU A 150 -12.35 -13.55 -3.30
C LEU A 150 -12.36 -15.01 -2.85
N GLN A 151 -13.39 -15.78 -3.24
CA GLN A 151 -13.46 -17.20 -2.93
C GLN A 151 -12.32 -17.98 -3.58
N ILE A 152 -11.99 -17.69 -4.84
CA ILE A 152 -10.83 -18.28 -5.51
C ILE A 152 -9.53 -17.92 -4.78
N CYS A 153 -9.34 -16.65 -4.40
CA CYS A 153 -8.16 -16.23 -3.63
C CYS A 153 -8.02 -17.04 -2.34
N ARG A 154 -9.12 -17.19 -1.58
CA ARG A 154 -9.14 -17.97 -0.34
C ARG A 154 -8.68 -19.41 -0.58
N GLU A 155 -9.26 -20.08 -1.57
CA GLU A 155 -8.91 -21.47 -1.91
C GLU A 155 -7.42 -21.61 -2.28
N GLN A 156 -6.89 -20.69 -3.08
CA GLN A 156 -5.49 -20.71 -3.49
C GLN A 156 -4.54 -20.43 -2.32
N MET A 157 -4.88 -19.46 -1.47
CA MET A 157 -4.08 -19.10 -0.29
C MET A 157 -4.06 -20.23 0.75
N VAL A 158 -5.16 -20.97 0.95
CA VAL A 158 -5.16 -22.18 1.79
C VAL A 158 -4.14 -23.20 1.28
N VAL A 159 -4.10 -23.43 -0.04
CA VAL A 159 -3.13 -24.37 -0.64
C VAL A 159 -1.69 -23.87 -0.46
N ILE A 160 -1.45 -22.57 -0.64
CA ILE A 160 -0.12 -21.98 -0.46
C ILE A 160 0.29 -22.04 1.03
N GLY A 161 -0.60 -21.71 1.96
CA GLY A 161 -0.33 -21.77 3.40
C GLY A 161 0.07 -23.16 3.87
N LYS A 162 -0.59 -24.21 3.37
CA LYS A 162 -0.17 -25.61 3.65
C LYS A 162 1.25 -25.91 3.17
N ARG A 163 1.68 -25.34 2.04
CA ARG A 163 3.05 -25.47 1.52
C ARG A 163 4.05 -24.72 2.38
N VAL A 164 3.76 -23.47 2.74
CA VAL A 164 4.61 -22.67 3.64
C VAL A 164 4.83 -23.41 4.96
N ALA A 165 3.76 -23.92 5.57
CA ALA A 165 3.87 -24.70 6.81
C ALA A 165 4.71 -25.97 6.64
N ALA A 166 4.67 -26.62 5.47
CA ALA A 166 5.51 -27.78 5.18
C ALA A 166 6.99 -27.39 5.04
N GLU A 167 7.31 -26.25 4.41
CA GLU A 167 8.68 -25.73 4.32
C GLU A 167 9.24 -25.35 5.69
N TYR A 168 8.44 -24.70 6.53
CA TYR A 168 8.85 -24.31 7.88
C TYR A 168 9.17 -25.55 8.75
N ARG A 169 8.41 -26.64 8.61
CA ARG A 169 8.71 -27.91 9.30
C ARG A 169 10.04 -28.55 8.86
N LYS A 170 10.51 -28.24 7.64
CA LYS A 170 11.83 -28.68 7.15
C LYS A 170 12.96 -27.73 7.57
N GLY A 171 12.65 -26.64 8.28
CA GLY A 171 13.62 -25.59 8.61
C GLY A 171 13.86 -24.58 7.47
N ASN A 172 13.03 -24.60 6.42
CA ASN A 172 13.11 -23.64 5.33
C ASN A 172 12.11 -22.49 5.54
N PHE A 173 12.61 -21.34 5.99
CA PHE A 173 11.80 -20.18 6.36
C PHE A 173 11.67 -19.20 5.19
N ILE A 174 10.72 -19.48 4.30
CA ILE A 174 10.38 -18.59 3.18
C ILE A 174 9.36 -17.52 3.57
N GLU A 175 9.45 -16.34 2.99
CA GLU A 175 8.47 -15.26 3.18
C GLU A 175 7.54 -15.15 1.98
N ILE A 176 6.23 -15.07 2.23
CA ILE A 176 5.21 -14.76 1.23
C ILE A 176 4.34 -13.62 1.76
N SER A 177 4.37 -12.46 1.08
CA SER A 177 3.81 -11.20 1.61
C SER A 177 2.34 -11.28 2.05
N THR A 178 1.54 -12.14 1.41
CA THR A 178 0.10 -12.30 1.66
C THR A 178 -0.22 -13.30 2.78
N LEU A 179 0.78 -13.99 3.34
CA LEU A 179 0.60 -15.05 4.34
C LEU A 179 1.51 -14.90 5.57
N THR A 180 2.76 -14.50 5.37
CA THR A 180 3.76 -14.48 6.45
C THR A 180 3.92 -13.09 7.05
N ASP A 181 3.80 -12.02 6.27
CA ASP A 181 4.05 -10.65 6.74
C ASP A 181 3.17 -10.31 7.96
N ARG A 182 1.88 -10.68 7.95
CA ARG A 182 1.00 -10.38 9.09
C ARG A 182 1.45 -11.07 10.38
N ILE A 183 2.07 -12.25 10.30
CA ILE A 183 2.51 -13.01 11.48
C ILE A 183 3.64 -12.26 12.20
N PHE A 184 4.55 -11.65 11.45
CA PHE A 184 5.78 -11.04 12.00
C PHE A 184 5.70 -9.52 12.18
N LEU A 185 4.77 -8.84 11.51
CA LEU A 185 4.57 -7.40 11.67
C LEU A 185 3.81 -7.07 12.97
N THR A 186 4.28 -6.05 13.67
CA THR A 186 3.65 -5.49 14.89
C THR A 186 2.97 -4.15 14.65
N ASN A 187 3.14 -3.56 13.46
CA ASN A 187 2.52 -2.31 13.04
C ASN A 187 2.30 -2.29 11.51
N MET A 188 1.56 -1.29 11.03
CA MET A 188 1.24 -1.14 9.61
C MET A 188 2.50 -0.92 8.75
N ASN A 189 2.70 -1.81 7.77
CA ASN A 189 3.78 -1.75 6.79
C ASN A 189 3.24 -1.29 5.42
N ASN A 190 2.78 -0.03 5.35
CA ASN A 190 2.19 0.56 4.15
C ASN A 190 3.26 0.93 3.10
N CYS A 191 2.83 1.23 1.86
CA CYS A 191 3.78 1.57 0.78
C CYS A 191 4.56 2.87 0.99
N GLY A 192 4.03 3.83 1.75
CA GLY A 192 4.71 5.09 2.07
C GLY A 192 4.71 6.15 0.96
N ALA A 193 3.94 5.97 -0.11
CA ALA A 193 3.86 6.93 -1.22
C ALA A 193 3.44 8.33 -0.75
N GLY A 194 4.25 9.33 -1.07
CA GLY A 194 4.09 10.73 -0.67
C GLY A 194 4.41 11.05 0.80
N VAL A 195 4.79 10.06 1.62
CA VAL A 195 5.19 10.25 3.03
C VAL A 195 6.66 9.89 3.24
N GLU A 196 7.06 8.73 2.73
CA GLU A 196 8.41 8.17 2.79
C GLU A 196 9.10 8.19 1.43
N HIS A 197 8.35 8.23 0.33
CA HIS A 197 8.95 8.30 -0.99
C HIS A 197 8.15 9.14 -1.98
N LEU A 198 8.84 9.60 -3.02
CA LEU A 198 8.25 10.17 -4.22
C LEU A 198 8.82 9.44 -5.44
N THR A 199 8.13 9.58 -6.57
CA THR A 199 8.58 9.06 -7.84
C THR A 199 9.12 10.18 -8.71
N VAL A 200 10.26 9.95 -9.37
CA VAL A 200 10.76 10.78 -10.46
C VAL A 200 10.65 9.98 -11.75
N ALA A 201 9.96 10.53 -12.74
CA ALA A 201 9.72 9.86 -14.02
C ALA A 201 10.56 10.46 -15.16
N PRO A 202 10.66 9.78 -16.32
CA PRO A 202 11.48 10.21 -17.46
C PRO A 202 11.14 11.60 -18.01
N ASP A 203 9.93 12.09 -17.75
CA ASP A 203 9.45 13.43 -18.12
C ASP A 203 10.03 14.56 -17.23
N GLY A 204 10.89 14.22 -16.26
CA GLY A 204 11.49 15.17 -15.34
C GLY A 204 10.53 15.72 -14.32
N ARG A 205 9.49 14.97 -13.94
CA ARG A 205 8.48 15.40 -12.96
C ARG A 205 8.39 14.46 -11.76
N TYR A 206 7.89 15.03 -10.66
CA TYR A 206 7.55 14.29 -9.45
C TYR A 206 6.13 13.72 -9.53
N TYR A 207 5.95 12.53 -8.96
CA TYR A 207 4.67 11.85 -8.76
C TYR A 207 4.63 11.21 -7.37
N LEU A 208 3.43 10.94 -6.84
CA LEU A 208 3.29 10.25 -5.54
C LEU A 208 3.86 8.84 -5.58
N CYS A 209 3.58 8.10 -6.65
CA CYS A 209 4.16 6.79 -6.95
C CYS A 209 4.10 6.53 -8.47
N PRO A 210 4.71 5.43 -8.98
CA PRO A 210 4.70 5.12 -10.41
C PRO A 210 3.31 4.99 -11.02
N ALA A 211 2.33 4.53 -10.25
CA ALA A 211 0.94 4.42 -10.72
C ALA A 211 0.34 5.76 -11.16
N PHE A 212 0.66 6.85 -10.46
CA PHE A 212 0.19 8.19 -10.81
C PHE A 212 0.85 8.71 -12.09
N TYR A 213 2.11 8.36 -12.34
CA TYR A 213 2.77 8.67 -13.62
C TYR A 213 2.06 8.01 -14.81
N HIS A 214 1.74 6.72 -14.69
CA HIS A 214 1.04 6.01 -15.75
C HIS A 214 -0.45 6.37 -15.84
N GLU A 215 -1.03 7.05 -14.86
CA GLU A 215 -2.42 7.50 -14.95
C GLU A 215 -2.54 8.68 -15.94
N GLY A 216 -1.67 9.68 -15.79
CA GLY A 216 -1.61 10.85 -16.67
C GLY A 216 -0.77 12.01 -16.10
N PRO A 217 -0.32 12.95 -16.97
CA PRO A 217 0.54 14.07 -16.58
C PRO A 217 -0.13 15.06 -15.60
N GLU A 218 -1.46 15.08 -15.51
CA GLU A 218 -2.23 15.89 -14.56
C GLU A 218 -1.97 15.51 -13.09
N HIS A 219 -1.43 14.31 -12.85
CA HIS A 219 -1.03 13.85 -11.52
C HIS A 219 0.37 14.28 -11.10
N SER A 220 1.05 15.07 -11.94
CA SER A 220 2.38 15.62 -11.64
C SER A 220 2.34 16.56 -10.44
N LEU A 221 3.30 16.37 -9.53
CA LEU A 221 3.51 17.24 -8.37
C LEU A 221 4.41 18.45 -8.70
N GLY A 222 4.88 18.60 -9.94
CA GLY A 222 5.83 19.64 -10.35
C GLY A 222 7.09 19.09 -11.00
N ALA A 223 7.93 19.99 -11.50
CA ALA A 223 9.18 19.64 -12.16
C ALA A 223 10.24 19.20 -11.14
N PHE A 224 11.13 18.31 -11.58
CA PHE A 224 12.29 17.89 -10.80
C PHE A 224 13.24 19.09 -10.59
N GLY A 225 13.66 19.29 -9.35
CA GLY A 225 14.45 20.46 -8.92
C GLY A 225 13.62 21.57 -8.27
N GLU A 226 12.29 21.55 -8.44
CA GLU A 226 11.36 22.40 -7.69
C GLU A 226 10.84 21.69 -6.44
N THR A 227 10.15 22.44 -5.57
CA THR A 227 9.45 21.85 -4.42
C THR A 227 8.17 21.14 -4.90
N PRO A 228 7.99 19.83 -4.62
CA PRO A 228 6.78 19.12 -5.01
C PRO A 228 5.51 19.71 -4.36
N ARG A 229 4.46 19.89 -5.14
CA ARG A 229 3.14 20.37 -4.71
C ARG A 229 2.30 19.22 -4.13
N LEU A 230 2.49 18.95 -2.85
CA LEU A 230 1.71 17.97 -2.09
C LEU A 230 0.53 18.65 -1.39
N GLU A 231 -0.57 18.86 -2.12
CA GLU A 231 -1.79 19.40 -1.55
C GLU A 231 -2.38 18.44 -0.50
N ASN A 232 -2.78 18.98 0.66
CA ASN A 232 -3.38 18.22 1.77
C ASN A 232 -2.57 16.97 2.16
N SER A 233 -1.24 17.08 2.22
CA SER A 233 -0.31 15.97 2.49
C SER A 233 -0.65 15.11 3.72
N ARG A 234 -1.29 15.70 4.74
CA ARG A 234 -1.78 14.98 5.93
C ARG A 234 -2.69 13.80 5.59
N LEU A 235 -3.47 13.86 4.51
CA LEU A 235 -4.33 12.75 4.07
C LEU A 235 -3.54 11.51 3.64
N LEU A 236 -2.26 11.66 3.33
CA LEU A 236 -1.38 10.54 2.98
C LEU A 236 -0.93 9.76 4.24
N GLU A 237 -0.97 10.37 5.42
CA GLU A 237 -0.54 9.78 6.68
C GLU A 237 -1.58 8.80 7.26
N LEU A 238 -1.11 7.80 8.00
CA LEU A 238 -1.97 6.77 8.59
C LEU A 238 -2.96 7.35 9.61
N ASP A 239 -2.54 8.34 10.40
CA ASP A 239 -3.36 8.96 11.45
C ASP A 239 -4.65 9.61 10.91
N TYR A 240 -4.60 10.01 9.63
CA TYR A 240 -5.70 10.62 8.89
C TYR A 240 -6.43 9.63 7.98
N ALA A 241 -6.24 8.32 8.18
CA ALA A 241 -6.99 7.25 7.53
C ALA A 241 -7.91 6.57 8.57
N PRO A 242 -9.18 7.00 8.72
CA PRO A 242 -10.03 6.64 9.87
C PRO A 242 -10.22 5.13 10.08
N ILE A 243 -10.31 4.38 8.98
CA ILE A 243 -10.45 2.92 8.99
C ILE A 243 -9.08 2.27 9.23
N CYS A 244 -8.07 2.67 8.46
CA CYS A 244 -6.76 2.02 8.47
C CYS A 244 -6.01 2.18 9.79
N ARG A 245 -6.13 3.32 10.48
CA ARG A 245 -5.45 3.56 11.77
C ARG A 245 -5.93 2.64 12.90
N ASN A 246 -7.10 2.03 12.74
CA ASN A 246 -7.70 1.10 13.69
C ASN A 246 -7.66 -0.36 13.19
N CYS A 247 -7.06 -0.59 12.02
CA CYS A 247 -7.01 -1.90 11.38
C CYS A 247 -5.73 -2.63 11.79
N ASP A 248 -5.82 -3.94 12.02
CA ASP A 248 -4.68 -4.78 12.33
C ASP A 248 -4.21 -5.63 11.15
N ALA A 249 -4.69 -5.37 9.92
CA ALA A 249 -4.15 -5.99 8.70
C ALA A 249 -2.79 -5.37 8.33
N TYR A 250 -1.79 -5.55 9.19
CA TYR A 250 -0.48 -4.88 9.14
C TYR A 250 0.33 -5.08 7.84
N HIS A 251 0.10 -6.18 7.13
CA HIS A 251 0.72 -6.46 5.82
C HIS A 251 0.10 -5.61 4.69
N CYS A 252 -1.09 -5.05 4.88
CA CYS A 252 -1.80 -4.26 3.89
C CYS A 252 -0.98 -3.05 3.45
N LYS A 253 -0.80 -2.89 2.13
CA LYS A 253 0.00 -1.81 1.57
C LYS A 253 -0.71 -0.46 1.52
N ARG A 254 -2.03 -0.41 1.80
CA ARG A 254 -2.89 0.80 1.75
C ARG A 254 -2.58 1.61 0.48
N CYS A 255 -2.95 1.06 -0.68
CA CYS A 255 -2.56 1.64 -1.96
C CYS A 255 -3.32 2.95 -2.22
N ILE A 256 -2.67 4.10 -1.97
CA ILE A 256 -3.28 5.42 -2.16
C ILE A 256 -3.73 5.68 -3.61
N TYR A 257 -3.10 5.03 -4.59
CA TYR A 257 -3.52 5.08 -5.99
C TYR A 257 -4.88 4.41 -6.17
N LEU A 258 -5.06 3.18 -5.65
CA LEU A 258 -6.35 2.50 -5.72
C LEU A 258 -7.42 3.20 -4.88
N ASN A 259 -7.05 3.79 -3.74
CA ASN A 259 -7.95 4.64 -2.94
C ASN A 259 -8.50 5.76 -3.82
N ARG A 260 -7.62 6.56 -4.45
CA ARG A 260 -8.03 7.67 -5.33
C ARG A 260 -8.84 7.18 -6.52
N LYS A 261 -8.42 6.09 -7.18
CA LYS A 261 -9.07 5.54 -8.37
C LYS A 261 -10.48 5.01 -8.11
N LEU A 262 -10.71 4.39 -6.95
CA LEU A 262 -11.97 3.68 -6.65
C LEU A 262 -12.91 4.46 -5.73
N THR A 263 -12.39 5.41 -4.96
CA THR A 263 -13.19 6.18 -3.98
C THR A 263 -13.15 7.69 -4.21
N GLY A 264 -12.23 8.17 -5.06
CA GLY A 264 -11.97 9.60 -5.20
C GLY A 264 -11.06 10.17 -4.11
N GLU A 265 -10.78 9.43 -3.03
CA GLU A 265 -10.01 9.92 -1.89
C GLU A 265 -8.70 9.15 -1.69
N VAL A 266 -7.61 9.83 -1.30
CA VAL A 266 -6.30 9.17 -1.09
C VAL A 266 -6.23 8.43 0.26
N ASN A 267 -7.00 8.87 1.26
CA ASN A 267 -6.95 8.35 2.62
C ASN A 267 -7.99 7.25 2.93
N THR A 268 -8.93 7.01 2.01
CA THR A 268 -10.04 6.07 2.21
C THR A 268 -9.84 4.85 1.31
N PRO A 269 -9.62 3.65 1.87
CA PRO A 269 -9.42 2.45 1.07
C PRO A 269 -10.70 2.04 0.34
N SER A 270 -10.55 1.35 -0.79
CA SER A 270 -11.71 0.71 -1.43
C SER A 270 -12.12 -0.56 -0.67
N ARG A 271 -13.38 -0.95 -0.84
CA ARG A 271 -13.92 -2.21 -0.32
C ARG A 271 -13.08 -3.41 -0.76
N GLN A 272 -12.69 -3.47 -2.03
CA GLN A 272 -11.91 -4.57 -2.60
C GLN A 272 -10.55 -4.71 -1.92
N GLN A 273 -9.84 -3.60 -1.68
CA GLN A 273 -8.56 -3.61 -0.96
C GLN A 273 -8.71 -4.14 0.47
N CYS A 274 -9.72 -3.65 1.20
CA CYS A 274 -9.96 -4.08 2.57
C CYS A 274 -10.29 -5.57 2.65
N ARG A 275 -11.15 -6.07 1.77
CA ARG A 275 -11.59 -7.47 1.79
C ARG A 275 -10.49 -8.45 1.45
N ILE A 276 -9.64 -8.14 0.45
CA ILE A 276 -8.46 -8.97 0.16
C ILE A 276 -7.47 -8.94 1.33
N ALA A 277 -7.16 -7.77 1.89
CA ALA A 277 -6.24 -7.70 3.02
C ALA A 277 -6.77 -8.44 4.27
N HIS A 278 -8.08 -8.41 4.52
CA HIS A 278 -8.68 -9.17 5.63
C HIS A 278 -8.77 -10.68 5.36
N LEU A 279 -8.92 -11.08 4.10
CA LEU A 279 -8.79 -12.48 3.69
C LEU A 279 -7.35 -12.98 3.93
N GLU A 280 -6.35 -12.24 3.45
CA GLU A 280 -4.92 -12.51 3.66
C GLU A 280 -4.57 -12.59 5.15
N ARG A 281 -5.11 -11.66 5.95
CA ARG A 281 -5.00 -11.65 7.42
C ARG A 281 -5.54 -12.95 8.05
N ASP A 282 -6.73 -13.38 7.66
CA ASP A 282 -7.33 -14.61 8.19
C ASP A 282 -6.54 -15.85 7.75
N GLN A 283 -6.02 -15.87 6.53
CA GLN A 283 -5.13 -16.95 6.08
C GLN A 283 -3.80 -16.97 6.85
N SER A 284 -3.26 -15.80 7.20
CA SER A 284 -2.10 -15.67 8.07
C SER A 284 -2.37 -16.22 9.47
N ARG A 285 -3.56 -15.98 10.03
CA ARG A 285 -4.00 -16.56 11.32
C ARG A 285 -4.07 -18.09 11.25
N GLN A 286 -4.66 -18.64 10.20
CA GLN A 286 -4.76 -20.09 10.00
C GLN A 286 -3.37 -20.72 9.82
N LEU A 287 -2.47 -20.06 9.08
CA LEU A 287 -1.08 -20.49 8.95
C LEU A 287 -0.40 -20.51 10.32
N LEU A 288 -0.47 -19.42 11.09
CA LEU A 288 0.13 -19.33 12.43
C LEU A 288 -0.32 -20.46 13.36
N ALA A 289 -1.61 -20.85 13.32
CA ALA A 289 -2.11 -21.98 14.11
C ALA A 289 -1.54 -23.35 13.67
N ALA A 290 -1.13 -23.48 12.41
CA ALA A 290 -0.58 -24.72 11.84
C ALA A 290 0.96 -24.82 11.92
N LEU A 291 1.61 -23.74 12.37
CA LEU A 291 3.05 -23.62 12.48
C LEU A 291 3.59 -24.32 13.77
N PRO A 292 4.80 -24.90 13.74
CA PRO A 292 5.42 -25.46 14.94
C PRO A 292 5.67 -24.40 16.02
N SER A 293 5.61 -24.79 17.29
CA SER A 293 5.84 -23.88 18.44
C SER A 293 7.27 -23.31 18.52
N ALA A 294 8.24 -23.94 17.85
CA ALA A 294 9.66 -23.61 17.89
C ALA A 294 10.16 -22.89 16.63
N ILE A 295 9.36 -21.95 16.10
CA ILE A 295 9.85 -21.06 15.03
C ILE A 295 10.74 -20.00 15.64
N ASP A 296 11.86 -19.72 14.98
CA ASP A 296 12.76 -18.65 15.38
C ASP A 296 12.04 -17.29 15.38
N GLY A 297 12.22 -16.50 16.46
CA GLY A 297 11.48 -15.27 16.68
C GLY A 297 10.05 -15.43 17.24
N SER A 298 9.64 -16.63 17.66
CA SER A 298 8.32 -16.91 18.25
C SER A 298 7.95 -16.02 19.44
N GLU A 299 8.94 -15.57 20.22
CA GLU A 299 8.74 -14.66 21.37
C GLU A 299 8.15 -13.29 20.97
N LYS A 300 8.28 -12.88 19.70
CA LYS A 300 7.76 -11.61 19.17
C LYS A 300 6.46 -11.76 18.39
N ILE A 301 5.98 -12.99 18.20
CA ILE A 301 4.76 -13.23 17.42
C ILE A 301 3.53 -12.87 18.26
N VAL A 302 2.79 -11.87 17.78
CA VAL A 302 1.53 -11.44 18.39
C VAL A 302 0.38 -12.29 17.84
N PRO A 303 -0.51 -12.85 18.68
CA PRO A 303 -1.69 -13.56 18.21
C PRO A 303 -2.53 -12.70 17.25
N ILE A 304 -3.01 -13.31 16.17
CA ILE A 304 -3.92 -12.67 15.22
C ILE A 304 -5.36 -13.03 15.64
N PRO A 305 -6.14 -12.10 16.21
CA PRO A 305 -7.48 -12.43 16.71
C PRO A 305 -8.42 -12.79 15.56
N GLU A 306 -9.41 -13.64 15.84
CA GLU A 306 -10.53 -13.85 14.93
C GLU A 306 -11.38 -12.58 14.83
N LEU A 307 -11.94 -12.32 13.66
CA LEU A 307 -12.82 -11.17 13.41
C LEU A 307 -14.23 -11.68 13.12
N ASP A 308 -15.22 -10.93 13.58
CA ASP A 308 -16.65 -11.18 13.38
C ASP A 308 -17.25 -10.35 12.22
N TYR A 309 -16.38 -9.80 11.38
CA TYR A 309 -16.72 -9.05 10.18
C TYR A 309 -15.81 -9.46 9.02
N SER A 310 -16.35 -9.34 7.80
CA SER A 310 -15.60 -9.60 6.57
C SER A 310 -15.04 -8.31 5.98
N ASP A 311 -15.77 -7.21 6.16
CA ASP A 311 -15.48 -5.90 5.61
C ASP A 311 -15.33 -4.89 6.77
N PRO A 312 -14.16 -4.25 6.95
CA PRO A 312 -13.96 -3.21 7.96
C PRO A 312 -14.97 -2.07 7.93
N PHE A 313 -15.60 -1.81 6.78
CA PHE A 313 -16.64 -0.79 6.67
C PHE A 313 -17.91 -1.13 7.48
N GLU A 314 -18.17 -2.43 7.75
CA GLU A 314 -19.26 -2.86 8.65
C GLU A 314 -19.09 -2.30 10.07
N MET A 315 -17.85 -2.03 10.51
CA MET A 315 -17.60 -1.48 11.84
C MET A 315 -18.02 -0.02 11.97
N LEU A 316 -18.05 0.73 10.85
CA LEU A 316 -18.55 2.10 10.84
C LEU A 316 -20.08 2.11 11.03
N THR A 317 -20.79 1.22 10.34
CA THR A 317 -22.25 1.13 10.46
C THR A 317 -22.69 0.57 11.81
N ARG A 318 -21.94 -0.38 12.40
CA ARG A 318 -22.22 -0.89 13.76
C ARG A 318 -22.00 0.17 14.84
N ARG A 319 -20.98 1.02 14.73
CA ARG A 319 -20.76 2.15 15.65
C ARG A 319 -21.89 3.17 15.62
N ASP A 320 -22.54 3.39 14.47
CA ASP A 320 -23.72 4.25 14.38
C ASP A 320 -24.99 3.60 15.00
N ILE A 321 -25.00 2.27 15.15
CA ILE A 321 -26.10 1.53 15.76
C ILE A 321 -25.94 1.49 17.29
N ASP A 322 -24.72 1.28 17.79
CA ASP A 322 -24.40 1.19 19.24
C ASP A 322 -24.06 2.56 19.87
N GLY A 323 -23.78 3.57 19.06
CA GLY A 323 -23.81 4.98 19.46
C GLY A 323 -25.21 5.32 19.91
N GLY A 324 -25.44 5.32 21.23
CA GLY A 324 -26.71 5.70 21.83
C GLY A 324 -27.23 7.01 21.22
N ALA A 325 -28.56 7.21 21.28
CA ALA A 325 -29.38 8.25 20.61
C ALA A 325 -28.80 9.67 20.39
N LYS A 326 -27.69 10.04 21.02
CA LYS A 326 -26.90 11.25 20.84
C LYS A 326 -26.21 11.35 19.47
N ASP A 327 -25.59 10.28 18.96
CA ASP A 327 -24.79 10.37 17.71
C ASP A 327 -25.65 10.44 16.44
N ARG A 328 -26.78 9.74 16.42
CA ARG A 328 -27.75 9.79 15.30
C ARG A 328 -28.36 11.18 15.12
N HIS A 329 -28.45 11.97 16.19
CA HIS A 329 -28.98 13.33 16.11
C HIS A 329 -27.99 14.28 15.42
N PHE A 330 -26.68 14.08 15.62
CA PHE A 330 -25.62 14.94 15.07
C PHE A 330 -25.46 14.75 13.56
N ALA A 331 -25.42 13.49 13.09
CA ALA A 331 -25.39 13.18 11.65
C ALA A 331 -26.62 13.75 10.92
N SER A 332 -27.81 13.66 11.53
CA SER A 332 -29.06 14.25 11.02
C SER A 332 -29.07 15.78 11.00
N LEU A 333 -28.26 16.45 11.82
CA LEU A 333 -28.16 17.91 11.88
C LEU A 333 -27.18 18.44 10.82
N LEU A 334 -26.05 17.76 10.62
CA LEU A 334 -25.06 18.10 9.59
C LEU A 334 -25.49 17.74 8.17
N SER A 335 -26.47 16.85 8.02
CA SER A 335 -27.11 16.58 6.73
C SER A 335 -28.11 17.67 6.31
N ARG A 336 -28.34 18.68 7.16
CA ARG A 336 -29.15 19.87 6.83
C ARG A 336 -28.23 21.03 6.45
N PRO A 337 -28.68 21.95 5.57
CA PRO A 337 -27.97 23.20 5.35
C PRO A 337 -27.70 23.90 6.68
N LEU A 338 -26.47 24.34 6.92
CA LEU A 338 -26.04 24.95 8.18
C LEU A 338 -26.89 26.19 8.53
N GLU A 339 -27.42 26.88 7.53
CA GLU A 339 -28.31 28.04 7.69
C GLU A 339 -29.67 27.67 8.32
N ALA A 340 -30.07 26.39 8.26
CA ALA A 340 -31.34 25.89 8.79
C ALA A 340 -31.22 25.32 10.21
N VAL A 341 -30.04 25.34 10.83
CA VAL A 341 -29.81 24.80 12.17
C VAL A 341 -29.69 25.94 13.19
N PRO A 342 -30.59 26.02 14.20
CA PRO A 342 -30.50 27.05 15.23
C PRO A 342 -29.17 27.00 15.99
N ALA A 343 -28.51 28.15 16.16
CA ALA A 343 -27.22 28.26 16.84
C ALA A 343 -27.24 27.69 18.27
N SER A 344 -28.40 27.77 18.96
CA SER A 344 -28.60 27.18 20.28
C SER A 344 -28.51 25.65 20.27
N GLN A 345 -28.96 24.98 19.20
CA GLN A 345 -28.81 23.53 19.06
C GLN A 345 -27.37 23.12 18.80
N LEU A 346 -26.64 23.88 17.97
CA LEU A 346 -25.22 23.64 17.72
C LEU A 346 -24.39 23.80 19.01
N LEU A 347 -24.64 24.86 19.79
CA LEU A 347 -23.94 25.11 21.06
C LEU A 347 -24.23 24.06 22.13
N LEU A 348 -25.48 23.57 22.22
CA LEU A 348 -25.84 22.51 23.16
C LEU A 348 -25.15 21.18 22.82
N GLN A 349 -24.92 20.90 21.53
CA GLN A 349 -24.24 19.70 21.08
C GLN A 349 -22.72 19.80 21.25
N ILE A 350 -22.13 20.97 20.99
CA ILE A 350 -20.73 21.27 21.33
C ILE A 350 -20.47 21.04 22.83
N TYR A 351 -21.40 21.46 23.69
CA TYR A 351 -21.33 21.21 25.13
C TYR A 351 -21.38 19.72 25.50
N GLN A 352 -22.14 18.91 24.75
CA GLN A 352 -22.23 17.47 24.99
C GLN A 352 -20.96 16.71 24.56
N LEU A 353 -20.25 17.21 23.54
CA LEU A 353 -19.01 16.63 23.04
C LEU A 353 -17.78 17.03 23.86
N ASP A 354 -17.72 18.28 24.31
CA ASP A 354 -16.66 18.79 25.19
C ASP A 354 -17.24 19.83 26.17
N PRO A 355 -17.55 19.43 27.41
CA PRO A 355 -18.09 20.34 28.42
C PRO A 355 -17.15 21.51 28.76
N GLY A 356 -15.83 21.34 28.55
CA GLY A 356 -14.80 22.36 28.79
C GLY A 356 -14.77 23.46 27.73
N LEU A 357 -15.26 23.17 26.52
CA LEU A 357 -15.29 24.14 25.42
C LEU A 357 -16.30 25.27 25.67
N LEU A 358 -17.43 24.97 26.32
CA LEU A 358 -18.45 25.97 26.63
C LEU A 358 -17.98 26.96 27.70
N ALA A 359 -17.13 26.52 28.63
CA ALA A 359 -16.49 27.40 29.62
C ALA A 359 -15.55 28.41 28.94
N LYS A 360 -14.81 27.97 27.91
CA LYS A 360 -13.97 28.85 27.08
C LYS A 360 -14.80 29.80 26.21
N LEU A 361 -15.89 29.32 25.60
CA LEU A 361 -16.79 30.15 24.79
C LEU A 361 -17.50 31.25 25.60
N LYS A 362 -17.90 30.95 26.84
CA LYS A 362 -18.46 31.95 27.77
C LYS A 362 -17.46 33.02 28.20
N GLN A 363 -16.16 32.72 28.18
CA GLN A 363 -15.10 33.70 28.43
C GLN A 363 -14.81 34.58 27.21
N MET A 364 -15.22 34.13 26.01
CA MET A 364 -14.92 34.81 24.74
C MET A 364 -16.06 35.71 24.23
N THR A 365 -17.28 35.63 24.77
CA THR A 365 -18.42 36.47 24.35
C THR A 365 -19.10 37.18 25.53
N PRO A 366 -19.36 38.51 25.49
CA PRO A 366 -20.01 39.23 26.60
C PRO A 366 -21.54 39.03 26.68
N PHE A 367 -22.13 38.14 25.87
CA PHE A 367 -23.57 37.93 25.89
C PHE A 367 -23.93 36.68 26.70
N ALA A 368 -24.61 36.91 27.83
CA ALA A 368 -25.12 35.88 28.72
C ALA A 368 -26.13 34.95 27.99
N LEU A 369 -25.67 33.78 27.57
CA LEU A 369 -26.54 32.66 27.19
C LEU A 369 -27.12 32.05 28.47
N ASP A 370 -28.30 32.52 28.87
CA ASP A 370 -29.07 31.97 30.00
C ASP A 370 -29.74 30.64 29.59
N LEU A 371 -28.92 29.59 29.53
CA LEU A 371 -29.40 28.22 29.32
C LEU A 371 -29.76 27.61 30.68
N LYS A 372 -30.98 27.85 31.15
CA LYS A 372 -31.54 27.06 32.28
C LYS A 372 -31.91 25.66 31.78
N PRO A 373 -31.48 24.58 32.47
CA PRO A 373 -31.95 23.24 32.16
C PRO A 373 -33.44 23.13 32.53
N LYS A 374 -34.28 22.74 31.58
CA LYS A 374 -35.63 22.23 31.91
C LYS A 374 -35.45 20.83 32.50
N LYS A 375 -36.07 20.61 33.67
CA LYS A 375 -36.14 19.32 34.37
C LYS A 375 -36.84 18.27 33.53
#